data_AF-A0A0L1KND3-F1
#
_entry.id   AF-A0A0L1KND3-F1
#
_cell.length_a   1.000
_cell.length_b   1.000
_cell.length_c   1.000
_cell.angle_alpha   90.00
_cell.angle_beta   90.00
_cell.angle_gamma   90.00
#
_symmetry.space_group_name_H-M   'P 1'
#
loop_
_entity.id
_entity.type
_entity.pdbx_description
1 polymer ?
#
loop_
_entity_poly.entity_id
_entity_poly.type
_entity_poly.pdbx_seq_one_letter_code
_entity_poly.pdbx_strand_id
1 'polypeptide(L)'
;MRFELLFFDAADSSLGRVDHESLSQQALMEMVIGEITNKEVICGDVDEPKDIEEWKGVTIEDGEVVAIGWRRFMIRGSLHLERLPSSVREFDATSNLLT
;
A
#
# COMPACT_ATOMS: atom_id res chain seq x y z
N MET A 1 7.15 -0.77 -20.62
CA MET A 1 6.08 -1.77 -20.51
C MET A 1 4.90 -1.07 -19.88
N ARG A 2 3.67 -1.27 -20.39
CA ARG A 2 2.47 -0.56 -19.91
C ARG A 2 1.74 -1.51 -18.96
N PHE A 3 1.75 -1.23 -17.67
CA PHE A 3 0.91 -1.95 -16.71
C PHE A 3 -0.49 -1.34 -16.78
N GLU A 4 -1.42 -2.06 -17.39
CA GLU A 4 -2.85 -1.72 -17.29
C GLU A 4 -3.34 -2.15 -15.90
N LEU A 5 -3.34 -1.21 -14.97
CA LEU A 5 -3.93 -1.38 -13.64
C LEU A 5 -5.46 -1.34 -13.80
N LEU A 6 -6.06 -2.51 -13.91
CA LEU A 6 -7.50 -2.69 -13.74
C LEU A 6 -7.84 -2.35 -12.29
N PHE A 7 -8.35 -1.14 -12.06
CA PHE A 7 -8.95 -0.76 -10.79
C PHE A 7 -10.13 -1.71 -10.51
N PHE A 8 -9.93 -2.65 -9.59
CA PHE A 8 -11.02 -3.45 -9.04
C PHE A 8 -11.86 -2.55 -8.13
N ASP A 9 -12.86 -1.91 -8.72
CA ASP A 9 -14.04 -1.44 -8.01
C ASP A 9 -14.89 -2.68 -7.69
N ALA A 10 -14.50 -3.42 -6.65
CA ALA A 10 -15.22 -4.59 -6.19
C ALA A 10 -14.97 -4.82 -4.70
N ALA A 11 -15.64 -4.03 -3.87
CA ALA A 11 -16.16 -4.56 -2.62
C ALA A 11 -17.29 -5.56 -2.94
N ASP A 12 -16.93 -6.71 -3.52
CA ASP A 12 -17.85 -7.81 -3.73
C ASP A 12 -17.55 -8.88 -2.69
N SER A 13 -18.42 -8.96 -1.69
CA SER A 13 -18.39 -9.88 -0.54
C SER A 13 -18.51 -11.37 -0.94
N SER A 14 -18.31 -11.69 -2.22
CA SER A 14 -18.45 -13.02 -2.81
C SER A 14 -17.21 -13.54 -3.55
N LEU A 15 -16.10 -12.77 -3.59
CA LEU A 15 -14.81 -13.32 -4.04
C LEU A 15 -14.26 -14.22 -2.93
N GLY A 16 -14.41 -15.53 -3.15
CA GLY A 16 -13.90 -16.58 -2.27
C GLY A 16 -12.48 -16.28 -1.85
N ARG A 17 -12.31 -15.95 -0.56
CA ARG A 17 -11.06 -15.85 0.21
C ARG A 17 -9.82 -15.81 -0.69
N VAL A 18 -9.59 -14.66 -1.33
CA VAL A 18 -8.29 -14.41 -1.96
C VAL A 18 -7.27 -14.57 -0.85
N ASP A 19 -6.45 -15.62 -0.90
CA ASP A 19 -5.35 -15.77 0.04
C ASP A 19 -4.42 -14.58 -0.23
N HIS A 20 -4.50 -13.58 0.63
CA HIS A 20 -3.68 -12.37 0.56
C HIS A 20 -2.18 -12.72 0.51
N GLU A 21 -1.77 -13.91 0.96
CA GLU A 21 -0.41 -14.44 0.87
C GLU A 21 0.06 -14.81 -0.55
N SER A 22 -0.86 -14.89 -1.52
CA SER A 22 -0.52 -15.20 -2.93
C SER A 22 -0.25 -13.96 -3.78
N LEU A 23 -0.50 -12.76 -3.24
CA LEU A 23 -0.23 -11.50 -3.91
C LEU A 23 1.24 -11.09 -3.74
N SER A 24 1.79 -10.41 -4.75
CA SER A 24 3.12 -9.80 -4.61
C SER A 24 3.09 -8.70 -3.55
N GLN A 25 4.24 -8.46 -2.89
CA GLN A 25 4.41 -7.37 -1.94
C GLN A 25 4.03 -6.01 -2.56
N GLN A 26 4.33 -5.81 -3.85
CA GLN A 26 3.89 -4.66 -4.63
C GLN A 26 2.36 -4.50 -4.62
N ALA A 27 1.62 -5.55 -5.02
CA ALA A 27 0.16 -5.49 -5.14
C ALA A 27 -0.52 -5.30 -3.78
N LEU A 28 0.02 -5.91 -2.72
CA LEU A 28 -0.46 -5.70 -1.35
C LEU A 28 -0.29 -4.24 -0.92
N MET A 29 0.90 -3.68 -1.13
CA MET A 29 1.18 -2.29 -0.78
C MET A 29 0.35 -1.30 -1.60
N GLU A 30 0.12 -1.56 -2.88
CA GLU A 30 -0.79 -0.77 -3.73
C GLU A 30 -2.23 -0.79 -3.21
N MET A 31 -2.68 -1.92 -2.67
CA MET A 31 -3.99 -2.04 -2.04
C MET A 31 -4.07 -1.27 -0.71
N VAL A 32 -2.98 -1.28 0.08
CA VAL A 32 -2.88 -0.52 1.33
C VAL A 32 -3.02 0.98 1.07
N ILE A 33 -2.36 1.51 0.03
CA ILE A 33 -2.44 2.94 -0.32
C ILE A 33 -3.62 3.28 -1.25
N GLY A 34 -4.43 2.30 -1.64
CA GLY A 34 -5.48 2.47 -2.65
C GLY A 34 -6.53 3.51 -2.27
N GLU A 35 -6.86 3.59 -0.98
CA GLU A 35 -7.86 4.51 -0.41
C GLU A 35 -7.24 5.82 0.15
N ILE A 36 -5.93 5.98 0.00
CA ILE A 36 -5.24 7.22 0.30
C ILE A 36 -5.43 8.18 -0.88
N THR A 37 -5.96 9.37 -0.59
CA THR A 37 -6.29 10.37 -1.62
C THR A 37 -5.04 10.98 -2.26
N ASN A 38 -4.01 11.25 -1.46
CA ASN A 38 -2.75 11.87 -1.89
C ASN A 38 -1.57 10.88 -1.82
N LYS A 39 -1.77 9.69 -2.40
CA LYS A 39 -0.83 8.56 -2.33
C LYS A 39 0.46 8.83 -3.10
N GLU A 40 0.50 9.81 -3.99
CA GLU A 40 1.69 10.28 -4.70
C GLU A 40 2.81 10.73 -3.75
N VAL A 41 2.47 11.14 -2.52
CA VAL A 41 3.46 11.45 -1.48
C VAL A 41 4.29 10.21 -1.11
N ILE A 42 3.70 9.02 -1.21
CA ILE A 42 4.32 7.72 -0.90
C ILE A 42 4.93 7.08 -2.15
N CYS A 43 4.12 6.83 -3.18
CA CYS A 43 4.50 6.01 -4.34
C CYS A 43 5.11 6.80 -5.51
N GLY A 44 5.11 8.13 -5.44
CA GLY A 44 5.56 8.98 -6.55
C GLY A 44 4.48 9.21 -7.58
N ASP A 45 4.86 9.23 -8.86
CA ASP A 45 3.91 9.47 -9.95
C ASP A 45 2.93 8.28 -10.07
N VAL A 46 1.64 8.57 -10.19
CA VAL A 46 0.59 7.55 -10.33
C VAL A 46 0.53 7.04 -11.78
N ASP A 47 0.91 7.87 -12.76
CA ASP A 47 0.97 7.50 -14.17
C ASP A 47 2.25 6.69 -14.50
N GLU A 48 3.28 6.80 -13.67
CA GLU A 48 4.52 6.03 -13.74
C GLU A 48 4.79 5.33 -12.39
N PRO A 49 4.07 4.23 -12.11
CA PRO A 49 4.14 3.56 -10.82
C PRO A 49 5.54 3.03 -10.57
N LYS A 50 6.08 3.38 -9.41
CA LYS A 50 7.39 2.94 -8.95
C LYS A 50 7.31 1.61 -8.21
N ASP A 51 8.42 0.88 -8.25
CA ASP A 51 8.60 -0.29 -7.39
C ASP A 51 8.55 0.13 -5.92
N ILE A 52 8.01 -0.73 -5.05
CA ILE A 52 7.91 -0.48 -3.59
C ILE A 52 9.25 -0.18 -2.92
N GLU A 53 10.37 -0.60 -3.52
CA GLU A 53 11.73 -0.25 -3.07
C GLU A 53 12.03 1.26 -3.16
N GLU A 54 11.36 1.97 -4.07
CA GLU A 54 11.48 3.42 -4.22
C GLU A 54 10.44 4.21 -3.41
N TRP A 55 9.49 3.53 -2.77
CA TRP A 55 8.43 4.21 -2.03
C TRP A 55 8.95 4.86 -0.76
N LYS A 56 8.46 6.05 -0.46
CA LYS A 56 8.91 6.79 0.72
C LYS A 56 8.42 6.14 2.00
N GLY A 57 9.35 5.95 2.94
CA GLY A 57 9.04 5.40 4.26
C GLY A 57 8.77 3.90 4.26
N VAL A 58 9.05 3.18 3.16
CA VAL A 58 8.97 1.72 3.10
C VAL A 58 10.35 1.13 3.32
N THR A 59 10.46 0.11 4.18
CA THR A 59 11.70 -0.65 4.40
C THR A 59 11.46 -2.11 4.00
N ILE A 60 12.35 -2.63 3.17
CA ILE A 60 12.29 -3.99 2.64
C ILE A 60 13.50 -4.80 3.12
N GLU A 61 13.24 -6.00 3.63
CA GLU A 61 14.25 -7.02 3.98
C GLU A 61 13.88 -8.31 3.25
N ASP A 62 14.86 -8.95 2.61
CA ASP A 62 14.67 -10.22 1.88
C ASP A 62 13.50 -10.22 0.87
N GLY A 63 13.20 -9.04 0.29
CA GLY A 63 12.12 -8.85 -0.67
C GLY A 63 10.73 -8.65 -0.05
N GLU A 64 10.63 -8.53 1.28
CA GLU A 64 9.39 -8.30 2.01
C GLU A 64 9.37 -6.95 2.72
N VAL A 65 8.21 -6.30 2.79
CA VAL A 65 8.06 -5.06 3.55
C VAL A 65 8.04 -5.39 5.05
N VAL A 66 9.02 -4.86 5.79
CA VAL A 66 9.15 -5.10 7.24
C VAL A 66 8.82 -3.87 8.08
N ALA A 67 8.91 -2.67 7.52
CA ALA A 67 8.57 -1.45 8.23
C ALA A 67 7.99 -0.37 7.31
N ILE A 68 7.04 0.39 7.87
CA ILE A 68 6.37 1.50 7.19
C ILE A 68 6.37 2.72 8.12
N GLY A 69 7.07 3.77 7.72
CA GLY A 69 7.19 5.05 8.43
C GLY A 69 6.62 6.20 7.62
N TRP A 70 5.33 6.48 7.80
CA TRP A 70 4.58 7.55 7.13
C TRP A 70 4.21 8.70 8.07
N ARG A 71 4.85 8.79 9.23
CA ARG A 71 4.62 9.84 10.21
C ARG A 71 4.77 11.23 9.60
N ARG A 72 3.75 12.07 9.76
CA ARG A 72 3.74 13.49 9.28
C ARG A 72 3.89 13.65 7.76
N PHE A 73 3.46 12.68 6.97
CA PHE A 73 3.44 12.80 5.50
C PHE A 73 2.25 13.64 4.99
N MET A 74 1.37 14.12 5.88
CA MET A 74 0.12 14.83 5.54
C MET A 74 -0.82 14.01 4.66
N ILE A 75 -0.83 12.70 4.89
CA ILE A 75 -1.66 11.75 4.15
C ILE A 75 -3.13 11.93 4.54
N ARG A 76 -4.03 11.81 3.57
CA ARG A 76 -5.49 11.90 3.70
C ARG A 76 -6.17 10.67 3.13
N GLY A 77 -7.29 10.28 3.70
CA GLY A 77 -8.11 9.15 3.23
C GLY A 77 -8.24 8.09 4.30
N SER A 78 -8.36 6.84 3.87
CA SER A 78 -8.56 5.69 4.77
C SER A 78 -7.40 4.71 4.66
N LEU A 79 -7.12 4.02 5.76
CA LEU A 79 -6.11 2.97 5.80
C LEU A 79 -6.65 1.73 6.51
N HIS A 80 -6.76 0.63 5.76
CA HIS A 80 -7.18 -0.67 6.31
C HIS A 80 -5.97 -1.44 6.83
N LEU A 81 -5.75 -1.39 8.15
CA LEU A 81 -4.61 -2.08 8.80
C LEU A 81 -4.64 -3.59 8.58
N GLU A 82 -5.81 -4.18 8.35
CA GLU A 82 -5.99 -5.60 8.02
C GLU A 82 -5.37 -6.00 6.66
N ARG A 83 -5.09 -5.04 5.79
CA ARG A 83 -4.47 -5.25 4.47
C ARG A 83 -2.94 -5.10 4.49
N LEU A 84 -2.35 -4.77 5.64
CA LEU A 84 -0.89 -4.68 5.74
C LEU A 84 -0.25 -6.04 5.47
N PRO A 85 0.91 -6.08 4.78
CA PRO A 85 1.66 -7.32 4.65
C PRO A 85 1.96 -7.92 6.03
N SER A 86 1.81 -9.24 6.17
CA SER A 86 2.03 -9.95 7.43
C SER A 86 3.48 -9.86 7.93
N SER A 87 4.41 -9.57 7.03
CA SER A 87 5.84 -9.34 7.30
C SER A 87 6.13 -8.03 8.03
N VAL A 88 5.18 -7.08 8.07
CA VAL A 88 5.36 -5.77 8.71
C VAL A 88 5.45 -5.92 10.23
N ARG A 89 6.58 -5.46 10.79
CA ARG A 89 6.89 -5.50 12.22
C ARG A 89 6.74 -4.12 12.87
N GLU A 90 6.92 -3.05 12.08
CA GLU A 90 6.81 -1.67 12.53
C GLU A 90 5.94 -0.85 11.56
N PHE A 91 4.93 -0.17 12.08
CA PHE A 91 4.04 0.68 11.31
C PHE A 91 3.76 1.98 12.08
N ASP A 92 4.17 3.12 11.52
CA ASP A 92 3.89 4.45 12.07
C ASP A 92 3.34 5.38 10.99
N ALA A 93 2.02 5.61 11.02
CA ALA A 93 1.35 6.63 10.23
C ALA A 93 0.73 7.73 11.11
N THR A 94 1.30 7.99 12.28
CA THR A 94 0.80 9.02 13.19
C THR A 94 0.97 10.44 12.63
N SER A 95 0.19 11.38 13.14
CA SER A 95 0.24 12.79 12.70
C SER A 95 -0.11 13.00 11.21
N ASN A 96 -1.04 12.19 10.69
CA ASN A 96 -1.68 12.35 9.38
C ASN A 96 -3.18 12.65 9.56
N LEU A 97 -3.91 12.73 8.45
CA LEU A 97 -5.36 12.94 8.38
C LEU A 97 -6.05 11.65 7.87
N LEU A 98 -5.69 10.53 8.50
CA LEU A 98 -6.21 9.20 8.17
C LEU A 98 -7.44 8.87 9.03
N THR A 99 -8.36 8.10 8.46
CA THR A 99 -9.57 7.56 9.12
C THR A 99 -9.54 6.04 9.14
#